data_AF-A0A0L1IJ00-F1
#
_entry.id   AF-A0A0L1IJ00-F1
#
_cell.length_a   1.000
_cell.length_b   1.000
_cell.length_c   1.000
_cell.angle_alpha   90.00
_cell.angle_beta   90.00
_cell.angle_gamma   90.00
#
_symmetry.space_group_name_H-M   'P 1'
#
loop_
_entity.id
_entity.type
_entity.pdbx_description
1 polymer ?
#
loop_
_entity_poly.entity_id
_entity_poly.type
_entity_poly.pdbx_seq_one_letter_code
_entity_poly.pdbx_strand_id
1 'polypeptide(L)'
;MFKHDNALKKIVDDELLIIVDAAQSEPDFLYSLRSKWKDLNDFKKFENWIEESFPKIKAIFISETNKPDEDYNELLLVRLRTLLKVEKEFLETYQNLQLKDNNYDHVNEFGVDVQIRNSFYELVIEYAKTFVEELKTTENIKEFEFFSGKLLDSFIRVLKAESVSDCIDKVYSTEEILSDFIDAVEERDFELLPSEIINANNFLSFVIYAQTIIYYLILIYETLEFNELQKIGIEDYENKLYYSERNDQVEIIKTIIK
;
A
#
# COMPACT_ATOMS: atom_id res chain seq x y z
N MET A 1 22.05 -9.96 -5.77
CA MET A 1 21.51 -9.38 -4.53
C MET A 1 20.87 -8.06 -4.91
N PHE A 2 19.61 -7.84 -4.53
CA PHE A 2 18.88 -6.62 -4.91
C PHE A 2 19.51 -5.39 -4.23
N LYS A 3 19.74 -4.31 -5.00
CA LYS A 3 20.46 -3.10 -4.54
C LYS A 3 19.74 -2.40 -3.38
N HIS A 4 18.42 -2.52 -3.31
CA HIS A 4 17.58 -1.82 -2.33
C HIS A 4 16.97 -2.75 -1.25
N ASP A 5 17.51 -3.96 -1.07
CA ASP A 5 16.98 -4.98 -0.14
C ASP A 5 16.80 -4.46 1.30
N ASN A 6 17.77 -3.67 1.79
CA ASN A 6 17.70 -3.08 3.13
C ASN A 6 16.56 -2.06 3.27
N ALA A 7 16.23 -1.32 2.20
CA ALA A 7 15.17 -0.33 2.24
C ALA A 7 13.80 -0.99 2.32
N LEU A 8 13.56 -2.06 1.54
CA LEU A 8 12.33 -2.84 1.64
C LEU A 8 12.17 -3.49 3.02
N LYS A 9 13.24 -4.12 3.53
CA LYS A 9 13.24 -4.66 4.90
C LYS A 9 12.89 -3.61 5.96
N LYS A 10 13.37 -2.38 5.80
CA LYS A 10 13.03 -1.28 6.69
C LYS A 10 11.54 -0.94 6.64
N ILE A 11 10.92 -0.92 5.46
CA ILE A 11 9.47 -0.67 5.32
C ILE A 11 8.66 -1.72 6.10
N VAL A 12 9.04 -3.01 6.00
CA VAL A 12 8.43 -4.09 6.79
C VAL A 12 8.65 -3.92 8.30
N ASP A 13 9.86 -3.57 8.72
CA ASP A 13 10.17 -3.28 10.13
C ASP A 13 9.30 -2.14 10.68
N ASP A 14 9.18 -1.06 9.91
CA ASP A 14 8.38 0.11 10.26
C ASP A 14 6.88 -0.26 10.31
N GLU A 15 6.40 -1.12 9.41
CA GLU A 15 4.99 -1.55 9.38
C GLU A 15 4.65 -2.39 10.60
N LEU A 16 5.53 -3.34 10.94
CA LEU A 16 5.35 -4.16 12.13
C LEU A 16 5.39 -3.31 13.41
N LEU A 17 6.15 -2.23 13.43
CA LEU A 17 6.15 -1.30 14.57
C LEU A 17 4.82 -0.55 14.68
N ILE A 18 4.31 -0.02 13.56
CA ILE A 18 3.04 0.70 13.51
C ILE A 18 1.86 -0.22 13.85
N ILE A 19 1.85 -1.45 13.32
CA ILE A 19 0.86 -2.47 13.66
C ILE A 19 0.88 -2.77 15.17
N VAL A 20 2.06 -2.90 15.79
CA VAL A 20 2.18 -3.18 17.24
C VAL A 20 1.68 -2.01 18.09
N ASP A 21 1.94 -0.77 17.69
CA ASP A 21 1.48 0.42 18.39
C ASP A 21 -0.05 0.62 18.27
N ALA A 22 -0.60 0.35 17.09
CA ALA A 22 -2.02 0.49 16.81
C ALA A 22 -2.91 -0.54 17.53
N ALA A 23 -2.32 -1.63 18.01
CA ALA A 23 -3.06 -2.76 18.56
C ALA A 23 -3.62 -2.50 19.96
N GLN A 24 -4.94 -2.55 20.07
CA GLN A 24 -5.62 -2.21 21.32
C GLN A 24 -5.80 -3.40 22.29
N SER A 25 -5.81 -4.64 21.81
CA SER A 25 -6.34 -5.78 22.58
C SER A 25 -5.53 -7.09 22.52
N GLU A 26 -4.65 -7.30 21.53
CA GLU A 26 -3.89 -8.57 21.37
C GLU A 26 -2.37 -8.39 21.15
N PRO A 27 -1.63 -7.88 22.16
CA PRO A 27 -0.19 -7.63 22.04
C PRO A 27 0.62 -8.91 21.75
N ASP A 28 0.26 -10.06 22.36
CA ASP A 28 1.02 -11.32 22.21
C ASP A 28 1.06 -11.82 20.77
N PHE A 29 -0.04 -11.63 20.04
CA PHE A 29 -0.16 -11.98 18.64
C PHE A 29 0.82 -11.18 17.78
N LEU A 30 0.86 -9.87 17.96
CA LEU A 30 1.65 -8.96 17.13
C LEU A 30 3.13 -8.95 17.52
N TYR A 31 3.45 -9.17 18.80
CA TYR A 31 4.81 -9.48 19.22
C TYR A 31 5.34 -10.74 18.54
N SER A 32 4.48 -11.75 18.31
CA SER A 32 4.87 -12.96 17.57
C SER A 32 5.24 -12.65 16.12
N LEU A 33 4.50 -11.77 15.43
CA LEU A 33 4.83 -11.34 14.06
C LEU A 33 6.21 -10.68 14.00
N ARG A 34 6.45 -9.71 14.89
CA ARG A 34 7.71 -8.96 14.94
C ARG A 34 8.90 -9.86 15.34
N SER A 35 8.70 -10.76 16.30
CA SER A 35 9.72 -11.75 16.66
C SER A 35 10.04 -12.65 15.47
N LYS A 36 8.99 -13.14 14.77
CA LYS A 36 9.16 -14.06 13.65
C LYS A 36 9.85 -13.41 12.46
N TRP A 37 9.53 -12.15 12.18
CA TRP A 37 10.24 -11.37 11.16
C TRP A 37 11.73 -11.28 11.45
N LYS A 38 12.10 -10.93 12.69
CA LYS A 38 13.51 -10.87 13.13
C LYS A 38 14.22 -12.23 13.04
N ASP A 39 13.53 -13.31 13.39
CA ASP A 39 14.09 -14.67 13.37
C ASP A 39 14.34 -15.15 11.93
N LEU A 40 13.40 -14.87 11.01
CA LEU A 40 13.53 -15.30 9.61
C LEU A 40 14.48 -14.41 8.82
N ASN A 41 14.42 -13.09 9.04
CA ASN A 41 15.21 -12.04 8.39
C ASN A 41 15.33 -12.22 6.87
N ASP A 42 14.25 -12.71 6.26
CA ASP A 42 14.16 -13.05 4.87
C ASP A 42 12.71 -12.85 4.43
N PHE A 43 12.55 -11.98 3.46
CA PHE A 43 11.27 -11.55 2.94
C PHE A 43 10.38 -12.74 2.53
N LYS A 44 10.93 -13.63 1.69
CA LYS A 44 10.18 -14.75 1.12
C LYS A 44 9.80 -15.77 2.18
N LYS A 45 10.69 -16.03 3.14
CA LYS A 45 10.37 -16.93 4.26
C LYS A 45 9.26 -16.36 5.14
N PHE A 46 9.27 -15.04 5.37
CA PHE A 46 8.26 -14.40 6.20
C PHE A 46 6.90 -14.36 5.51
N GLU A 47 6.85 -14.04 4.21
CA GLU A 47 5.64 -14.13 3.38
C GLU A 47 5.02 -15.53 3.47
N ASN A 48 5.80 -16.58 3.18
CA ASN A 48 5.32 -17.96 3.26
C ASN A 48 4.77 -18.31 4.66
N TRP A 49 5.47 -17.87 5.71
CA TRP A 49 5.01 -18.12 7.08
C TRP A 49 3.69 -17.41 7.40
N ILE A 50 3.51 -16.17 6.92
CA ILE A 50 2.25 -15.42 7.05
C ILE A 50 1.13 -16.14 6.30
N GLU A 51 1.37 -16.62 5.08
CA GLU A 51 0.39 -17.37 4.29
C GLU A 51 -0.04 -18.66 4.98
N GLU A 52 0.92 -19.43 5.50
CA GLU A 52 0.70 -20.69 6.23
C GLU A 52 -0.02 -20.49 7.56
N SER A 53 0.34 -19.43 8.30
CA SER A 53 -0.17 -19.18 9.66
C SER A 53 -1.57 -18.55 9.66
N PHE A 54 -1.94 -17.81 8.61
CA PHE A 54 -3.21 -17.08 8.53
C PHE A 54 -4.01 -17.38 7.25
N PRO A 55 -4.28 -18.65 6.89
CA PRO A 55 -4.78 -19.00 5.56
C PRO A 55 -6.17 -18.42 5.22
N LYS A 56 -6.91 -17.90 6.21
CA LYS A 56 -8.20 -17.22 6.04
C LYS A 56 -8.12 -15.86 6.71
N ILE A 57 -7.99 -14.80 5.92
CA ILE A 57 -8.14 -13.42 6.39
C ILE A 57 -9.33 -12.84 5.62
N LYS A 58 -10.32 -12.32 6.32
CA LYS A 58 -11.49 -11.66 5.72
C LYS A 58 -11.89 -10.49 6.60
N ALA A 59 -11.29 -9.32 6.34
CA ALA A 59 -11.75 -8.09 6.96
C ALA A 59 -13.22 -7.83 6.58
N ILE A 60 -14.07 -7.64 7.60
CA ILE A 60 -15.46 -7.17 7.46
C ILE A 60 -15.48 -5.74 7.98
N PHE A 61 -15.88 -4.78 7.14
CA PHE A 61 -15.75 -3.34 7.45
C PHE A 61 -17.02 -2.74 8.08
N ILE A 62 -18.20 -3.28 7.75
CA ILE A 62 -19.49 -2.92 8.32
C ILE A 62 -20.20 -4.20 8.76
N SER A 63 -20.39 -4.39 10.06
CA SER A 63 -21.17 -5.52 10.60
C SER A 63 -22.33 -5.04 11.46
N GLU A 64 -23.45 -5.77 11.42
CA GLU A 64 -24.59 -5.55 12.34
C GLU A 64 -24.30 -6.06 13.77
N THR A 65 -23.27 -6.90 13.92
CA THR A 65 -22.93 -7.63 15.15
C THR A 65 -21.55 -7.22 15.64
N ASN A 66 -21.49 -6.09 16.34
CA ASN A 66 -20.28 -5.51 16.93
C ASN A 66 -19.33 -6.53 17.59
N LYS A 67 -18.21 -6.82 16.91
CA LYS A 67 -16.95 -7.30 17.51
C LYS A 67 -15.74 -6.51 16.96
N PRO A 68 -15.68 -5.20 17.27
CA PRO A 68 -14.73 -4.27 16.64
C PRO A 68 -13.25 -4.68 16.80
N ASP A 69 -12.88 -5.37 17.88
CA ASP A 69 -11.48 -5.73 18.16
C ASP A 69 -10.94 -6.88 17.28
N GLU A 70 -11.78 -7.88 16.96
CA GLU A 70 -11.40 -9.01 16.09
C GLU A 70 -11.23 -8.51 14.63
N ASP A 71 -12.14 -7.66 14.18
CA ASP A 71 -12.15 -7.10 12.82
C ASP A 71 -10.95 -6.18 12.57
N TYR A 72 -10.50 -5.43 13.58
CA TYR A 72 -9.34 -4.53 13.47
C TYR A 72 -8.01 -5.29 13.32
N ASN A 73 -7.80 -6.38 14.06
CA ASN A 73 -6.59 -7.20 13.94
C ASN A 73 -6.50 -7.89 12.57
N GLU A 74 -7.64 -8.32 12.02
CA GLU A 74 -7.67 -8.86 10.66
C GLU A 74 -7.28 -7.82 9.60
N LEU A 75 -7.71 -6.56 9.77
CA LEU A 75 -7.31 -5.46 8.88
C LEU A 75 -5.79 -5.22 8.91
N LEU A 76 -5.16 -5.24 10.09
CA LEU A 76 -3.71 -5.11 10.22
C LEU A 76 -2.96 -6.24 9.47
N LEU A 77 -3.51 -7.46 9.49
CA LEU A 77 -2.93 -8.58 8.74
C LEU A 77 -3.17 -8.46 7.23
N VAL A 78 -4.33 -7.94 6.79
CA VAL A 78 -4.56 -7.61 5.37
C VAL A 78 -3.51 -6.61 4.90
N ARG A 79 -3.27 -5.54 5.66
CA ARG A 79 -2.27 -4.52 5.34
C ARG A 79 -0.87 -5.11 5.22
N LEU A 80 -0.43 -5.89 6.21
CA LEU A 80 0.87 -6.56 6.18
C LEU A 80 1.01 -7.47 4.96
N ARG A 81 -0.02 -8.27 4.64
CA ARG A 81 0.01 -9.14 3.45
C ARG A 81 0.10 -8.36 2.16
N THR A 82 -0.66 -7.27 2.05
CA THR A 82 -0.64 -6.42 0.87
C THR A 82 0.73 -5.78 0.71
N LEU A 83 1.36 -5.28 1.78
CA LEU A 83 2.74 -4.79 1.74
C LEU A 83 3.69 -5.85 1.17
N LEU A 84 3.67 -7.07 1.73
CA LEU A 84 4.54 -8.14 1.28
C LEU A 84 4.29 -8.45 -0.22
N LYS A 85 3.02 -8.60 -0.62
CA LYS A 85 2.68 -8.83 -2.03
C LYS A 85 3.24 -7.73 -2.94
N VAL A 86 3.03 -6.46 -2.58
CA VAL A 86 3.50 -5.31 -3.38
C VAL A 86 5.02 -5.26 -3.44
N GLU A 87 5.74 -5.49 -2.34
CA GLU A 87 7.21 -5.52 -2.33
C GLU A 87 7.77 -6.60 -3.26
N LYS A 88 7.18 -7.79 -3.23
CA LYS A 88 7.57 -8.91 -4.09
C LYS A 88 7.35 -8.59 -5.56
N GLU A 89 6.16 -8.12 -5.92
CA GLU A 89 5.84 -7.80 -7.30
C GLU A 89 6.67 -6.62 -7.82
N PHE A 90 6.96 -5.63 -6.95
CA PHE A 90 7.87 -4.54 -7.29
C PHE A 90 9.28 -5.06 -7.57
N LEU A 91 9.80 -5.93 -6.70
CA LEU A 91 11.11 -6.55 -6.87
C LEU A 91 11.20 -7.38 -8.15
N GLU A 92 10.19 -8.19 -8.44
CA GLU A 92 10.11 -9.00 -9.65
C GLU A 92 10.05 -8.12 -10.91
N THR A 93 9.23 -7.06 -10.89
CA THR A 93 9.12 -6.07 -11.98
C THR A 93 10.47 -5.39 -12.23
N TYR A 94 11.11 -4.90 -11.18
CA TYR A 94 12.42 -4.26 -11.24
C TYR A 94 13.49 -5.17 -11.86
N GLN A 95 13.57 -6.42 -11.40
CA GLN A 95 14.54 -7.39 -11.93
C GLN A 95 14.26 -7.73 -13.39
N ASN A 96 13.00 -7.87 -13.77
CA ASN A 96 12.60 -8.15 -15.15
C ASN A 96 12.96 -7.00 -16.09
N LEU A 97 12.81 -5.74 -15.65
CA LEU A 97 13.22 -4.57 -16.41
C LEU A 97 14.75 -4.52 -16.62
N GLN A 98 15.54 -4.80 -15.57
CA GLN A 98 17.00 -4.88 -15.69
C GLN A 98 17.46 -5.93 -16.72
N LEU A 99 16.78 -7.08 -16.77
CA LEU A 99 17.08 -8.14 -17.73
C LEU A 99 16.75 -7.73 -19.19
N LYS A 100 15.71 -6.92 -19.41
CA LYS A 100 15.31 -6.45 -20.74
C LYS A 100 16.26 -5.38 -21.30
N ASP A 101 16.80 -4.51 -20.45
CA ASP A 101 17.61 -3.35 -20.87
C ASP A 101 19.10 -3.66 -21.10
N ASN A 102 19.53 -4.92 -21.03
CA ASN A 102 20.93 -5.33 -21.23
C ASN A 102 21.95 -4.54 -20.35
N ASN A 103 21.61 -4.36 -19.07
CA ASN A 103 22.59 -4.19 -17.98
C ASN A 103 23.41 -2.88 -17.93
N TYR A 104 22.80 -1.73 -18.26
CA TYR A 104 23.34 -0.45 -17.82
C TYR A 104 22.53 0.06 -16.62
N ASP A 105 23.23 0.43 -15.54
CA ASP A 105 22.70 1.28 -14.48
C ASP A 105 22.26 2.61 -15.12
N HIS A 106 21.03 2.64 -15.64
CA HIS A 106 20.44 3.84 -16.19
C HIS A 106 20.05 4.73 -15.02
N VAL A 107 21.00 5.57 -14.62
CA VAL A 107 20.72 6.67 -13.71
C VAL A 107 20.29 7.90 -14.51
N ASN A 108 19.39 8.71 -13.93
CA ASN A 108 19.05 10.01 -14.50
C ASN A 108 20.20 11.02 -14.30
N GLU A 109 19.97 12.29 -14.69
CA GLU A 109 20.96 13.37 -14.55
C GLU A 109 21.39 13.65 -13.10
N PHE A 110 20.64 13.16 -12.12
CA PHE A 110 20.92 13.24 -10.69
C PHE A 110 21.46 11.94 -10.10
N GLY A 111 21.85 10.95 -10.92
CA GLY A 111 22.38 9.69 -10.40
C GLY A 111 21.32 8.77 -9.78
N VAL A 112 20.03 9.05 -9.96
CA VAL A 112 18.92 8.23 -9.45
C VAL A 112 18.61 7.10 -10.42
N ASP A 113 18.52 5.88 -9.90
CA ASP A 113 18.14 4.69 -10.65
C ASP A 113 16.75 4.83 -11.30
N VAL A 114 16.73 4.94 -12.63
CA VAL A 114 15.50 5.13 -13.41
C VAL A 114 14.59 3.90 -13.34
N GLN A 115 15.13 2.72 -13.01
CA GLN A 115 14.32 1.51 -12.89
C GLN A 115 13.38 1.54 -11.72
N ILE A 116 13.66 2.33 -10.67
CA ILE A 116 12.72 2.53 -9.56
C ILE A 116 11.40 3.12 -10.10
N ARG A 117 11.50 4.19 -10.89
CA ARG A 117 10.34 4.86 -11.52
C ARG A 117 9.64 3.97 -12.55
N ASN A 118 10.41 3.25 -13.37
CA ASN A 118 9.82 2.36 -14.37
C ASN A 118 9.09 1.18 -13.74
N SER A 119 9.62 0.62 -12.65
CA SER A 119 8.97 -0.48 -11.92
C SER A 119 7.66 -0.03 -11.28
N PHE A 120 7.67 1.15 -10.66
CA PHE A 120 6.45 1.79 -10.16
C PHE A 120 5.42 1.97 -11.27
N TYR A 121 5.82 2.52 -12.42
CA TYR A 121 4.95 2.74 -13.56
C TYR A 121 4.35 1.42 -14.10
N GLU A 122 5.16 0.41 -14.38
CA GLU A 122 4.65 -0.86 -14.93
C GLU A 122 3.64 -1.51 -13.98
N LEU A 123 3.96 -1.55 -12.69
CA LEU A 123 3.13 -2.21 -11.69
C LEU A 123 1.82 -1.44 -11.42
N VAL A 124 1.87 -0.11 -11.33
CA VAL A 124 0.67 0.74 -11.24
C VAL A 124 -0.27 0.49 -12.41
N ILE A 125 0.26 0.41 -13.64
CA ILE A 125 -0.56 0.20 -14.84
C ILE A 125 -1.23 -1.18 -14.81
N GLU A 126 -0.56 -2.21 -14.31
CA GLU A 126 -1.14 -3.54 -14.12
C GLU A 126 -2.27 -3.54 -13.09
N TYR A 127 -2.04 -2.89 -11.95
CA TYR A 127 -3.06 -2.74 -10.91
C TYR A 127 -4.25 -1.91 -11.37
N ALA A 128 -4.02 -0.76 -12.01
CA ALA A 128 -5.09 0.10 -12.51
C ALA A 128 -5.98 -0.61 -13.54
N LYS A 129 -5.43 -1.50 -14.39
CA LYS A 129 -6.26 -2.35 -15.28
C LYS A 129 -7.17 -3.27 -14.48
N THR A 130 -6.63 -3.92 -13.46
CA THR A 130 -7.37 -4.84 -12.59
C THR A 130 -8.48 -4.09 -11.86
N PHE A 131 -8.16 -2.94 -11.27
CA PHE A 131 -9.11 -2.10 -10.55
C PHE A 131 -10.24 -1.56 -11.43
N VAL A 132 -9.94 -1.19 -12.68
CA VAL A 132 -10.98 -0.78 -13.65
C VAL A 132 -11.96 -1.91 -13.93
N GLU A 133 -11.47 -3.13 -14.13
CA GLU A 133 -12.36 -4.27 -14.41
C GLU A 133 -13.18 -4.68 -13.18
N GLU A 134 -12.57 -4.63 -11.99
CA GLU A 134 -13.26 -4.90 -10.72
C GLU A 134 -14.34 -3.84 -10.42
N LEU A 135 -14.05 -2.55 -10.58
CA LEU A 135 -15.05 -1.48 -10.41
C LEU A 135 -16.24 -1.59 -11.35
N LYS A 136 -16.01 -1.97 -12.61
CA LYS A 136 -17.10 -2.16 -13.59
C LYS A 136 -18.06 -3.29 -13.20
N THR A 137 -17.59 -4.26 -12.43
CA THR A 137 -18.36 -5.44 -12.04
C THR A 137 -18.86 -5.39 -10.60
N THR A 138 -18.39 -4.43 -9.81
CA THR A 138 -18.84 -4.21 -8.45
C THR A 138 -20.22 -3.54 -8.45
N GLU A 139 -21.22 -4.24 -7.91
CA GLU A 139 -22.52 -3.63 -7.66
C GLU A 139 -22.40 -2.56 -6.58
N ASN A 140 -22.98 -1.39 -6.85
CA ASN A 140 -22.88 -0.26 -5.94
C ASN A 140 -24.23 0.16 -5.35
N ILE A 141 -24.15 0.89 -4.25
CA ILE A 141 -25.28 1.56 -3.61
C ILE A 141 -25.32 3.01 -4.09
N LYS A 142 -26.50 3.63 -4.00
CA LYS A 142 -26.74 4.96 -4.55
C LYS A 142 -25.80 6.02 -3.97
N GLU A 143 -25.51 5.91 -2.69
CA GLU A 143 -24.66 6.81 -1.90
C GLU A 143 -23.21 6.82 -2.42
N PHE A 144 -22.76 5.69 -2.99
CA PHE A 144 -21.40 5.48 -3.44
C PHE A 144 -21.23 5.60 -4.97
N GLU A 145 -22.32 5.68 -5.74
CA GLU A 145 -22.28 5.79 -7.21
C GLU A 145 -21.40 6.95 -7.69
N PHE A 146 -21.51 8.11 -7.04
CA PHE A 146 -20.72 9.29 -7.39
C PHE A 146 -19.22 9.04 -7.19
N PHE A 147 -18.83 8.50 -6.04
CA PHE A 147 -17.45 8.16 -5.73
C PHE A 147 -16.90 7.08 -6.65
N SER A 148 -17.69 6.05 -6.91
CA SER A 148 -17.34 4.97 -7.84
C SER A 148 -17.06 5.48 -9.25
N GLY A 149 -17.88 6.41 -9.76
CA GLY A 149 -17.66 7.04 -11.04
C GLY A 149 -16.37 7.86 -11.06
N LYS A 150 -16.16 8.71 -10.04
CA LYS A 150 -14.94 9.52 -9.89
C LYS A 150 -13.68 8.65 -9.82
N LEU A 151 -13.75 7.54 -9.08
CA LEU A 151 -12.64 6.61 -8.90
C LEU A 151 -12.32 5.83 -10.19
N LEU A 152 -13.36 5.34 -10.89
CA LEU A 152 -13.21 4.70 -12.19
C LEU A 152 -12.53 5.64 -13.21
N ASP A 153 -12.99 6.88 -13.29
CA ASP A 153 -12.39 7.90 -14.14
C ASP A 153 -10.93 8.19 -13.75
N SER A 154 -10.60 8.14 -12.45
CA SER A 154 -9.23 8.31 -11.98
C SER A 154 -8.30 7.19 -12.45
N PHE A 155 -8.69 5.93 -12.30
CA PHE A 155 -7.90 4.81 -12.82
C PHE A 155 -7.78 4.85 -14.35
N ILE A 156 -8.85 5.22 -15.07
CA ILE A 156 -8.79 5.41 -16.52
C ILE A 156 -7.78 6.51 -16.90
N ARG A 157 -7.68 7.59 -16.12
CA ARG A 157 -6.67 8.65 -16.35
C ARG A 157 -5.25 8.11 -16.15
N VAL A 158 -5.01 7.32 -15.10
CA VAL A 158 -3.72 6.63 -14.87
C VAL A 158 -3.34 5.77 -16.09
N LEU A 159 -4.28 4.97 -16.61
CA LEU A 159 -4.05 4.13 -17.81
C LEU A 159 -3.81 4.93 -19.10
N LYS A 160 -4.22 6.19 -19.13
CA LYS A 160 -4.02 7.13 -20.25
C LYS A 160 -2.85 8.08 -20.00
N ALA A 161 -1.96 7.78 -19.05
CA ALA A 161 -0.80 8.62 -18.79
C ALA A 161 0.10 8.72 -20.04
N GLU A 162 0.58 9.92 -20.34
CA GLU A 162 1.41 10.20 -21.52
C GLU A 162 2.90 10.00 -21.23
N SER A 163 3.28 9.94 -19.96
CA SER A 163 4.64 9.71 -19.49
C SER A 163 4.66 9.08 -18.09
N VAL A 164 5.84 8.62 -17.65
CA VAL A 164 6.02 8.11 -16.28
C VAL A 164 5.72 9.19 -15.22
N SER A 165 6.14 10.44 -15.45
CA SER A 165 5.85 11.54 -14.52
C SER A 165 4.35 11.84 -14.43
N ASP A 166 3.68 11.93 -15.57
CA ASP A 166 2.23 12.13 -15.63
C ASP A 166 1.47 10.96 -14.98
N CYS A 167 1.97 9.74 -15.10
CA CYS A 167 1.43 8.58 -14.40
C CYS A 167 1.54 8.74 -12.89
N ILE A 168 2.73 9.10 -12.38
CA ILE A 168 2.97 9.36 -10.96
C ILE A 168 1.98 10.41 -10.46
N ASP A 169 1.88 11.58 -11.09
CA ASP A 169 0.97 12.66 -10.67
C ASP A 169 -0.50 12.20 -10.58
N LYS A 170 -0.94 11.39 -11.57
CA LYS A 170 -2.30 10.83 -11.59
C LYS A 170 -2.52 9.75 -10.53
N VAL A 171 -1.48 9.01 -10.14
CA VAL A 171 -1.56 8.03 -9.04
C VAL A 171 -1.74 8.75 -7.71
N TYR A 172 -0.98 9.81 -7.45
CA TYR A 172 -1.16 10.62 -6.23
C TYR A 172 -2.56 11.25 -6.18
N SER A 173 -3.05 11.76 -7.31
CA SER A 173 -4.43 12.26 -7.39
C SER A 173 -5.49 11.17 -7.16
N THR A 174 -5.17 9.91 -7.49
CA THR A 174 -6.07 8.77 -7.27
C THR A 174 -6.04 8.32 -5.81
N GLU A 175 -4.86 8.36 -5.18
CA GLU A 175 -4.70 8.10 -3.76
C GLU A 175 -5.52 9.10 -2.94
N GLU A 176 -5.43 10.40 -3.25
CA GLU A 176 -6.22 11.44 -2.56
C GLU A 176 -7.72 11.14 -2.60
N ILE A 177 -8.24 10.70 -3.77
CA ILE A 177 -9.65 10.32 -3.91
C ILE A 177 -10.01 9.11 -3.05
N LEU A 178 -9.11 8.14 -2.93
CA LEU A 178 -9.32 6.95 -2.11
C LEU A 178 -9.28 7.30 -0.61
N SER A 179 -8.31 8.13 -0.20
CA SER A 179 -8.16 8.62 1.17
C SER A 179 -9.39 9.44 1.60
N ASP A 180 -9.81 10.42 0.80
CA ASP A 180 -11.00 11.24 1.03
C ASP A 180 -12.25 10.38 1.27
N PHE A 181 -12.39 9.28 0.53
CA PHE A 181 -13.54 8.41 0.66
C PHE A 181 -13.48 7.56 1.94
N ILE A 182 -12.30 7.06 2.33
CA ILE A 182 -12.12 6.34 3.59
C ILE A 182 -12.47 7.27 4.76
N ASP A 183 -11.97 8.51 4.76
CA ASP A 183 -12.26 9.50 5.79
C ASP A 183 -13.78 9.77 5.90
N ALA A 184 -14.46 9.98 4.77
CA ALA A 184 -15.92 10.18 4.76
C ALA A 184 -16.70 8.98 5.33
N VAL A 185 -16.21 7.75 5.11
CA VAL A 185 -16.83 6.54 5.67
C VAL A 185 -16.61 6.46 7.18
N GLU A 186 -15.41 6.79 7.67
CA GLU A 186 -15.10 6.83 9.10
C GLU A 186 -15.94 7.88 9.84
N GLU A 187 -16.17 9.04 9.21
CA GLU A 187 -17.04 10.10 9.73
C GLU A 187 -18.55 9.73 9.71
N ARG A 188 -18.91 8.59 9.10
CA ARG A 188 -20.27 8.07 8.93
C ARG A 188 -21.19 9.02 8.17
N ASP A 189 -20.70 9.62 7.10
CA ASP A 189 -21.46 10.55 6.27
C ASP A 189 -22.56 9.89 5.41
N PHE A 190 -22.98 8.65 5.72
CA PHE A 190 -23.91 7.87 4.90
C PHE A 190 -24.97 7.14 5.72
N GLU A 191 -26.22 7.22 5.26
CA GLU A 191 -27.33 6.41 5.77
C GLU A 191 -27.47 5.15 4.89
N LEU A 192 -27.27 3.96 5.48
CA LEU A 192 -27.36 2.68 4.76
C LEU A 192 -28.65 1.93 5.11
N LEU A 193 -29.36 1.44 4.09
CA LEU A 193 -30.46 0.48 4.30
C LEU A 193 -29.88 -0.93 4.58
N PRO A 194 -30.59 -1.79 5.34
CA PRO A 194 -30.13 -3.16 5.59
C PRO A 194 -29.86 -3.98 4.32
N SER A 195 -30.63 -3.72 3.25
CA SER A 195 -30.43 -4.36 1.94
C SER A 195 -29.16 -3.94 1.22
N GLU A 196 -28.57 -2.81 1.61
CA GLU A 196 -27.40 -2.19 0.96
C GLU A 196 -26.08 -2.58 1.62
N ILE A 197 -26.13 -3.12 2.85
CA ILE A 197 -24.95 -3.44 3.67
C ILE A 197 -23.96 -4.36 2.95
N ILE A 198 -24.45 -5.37 2.20
CA ILE A 198 -23.57 -6.31 1.49
C ILE A 198 -22.82 -5.60 0.37
N ASN A 199 -23.52 -4.82 -0.45
CA ASN A 199 -22.91 -4.10 -1.58
C ASN A 199 -22.00 -2.98 -1.10
N ALA A 200 -22.38 -2.28 -0.03
CA ALA A 200 -21.54 -1.30 0.64
C ALA A 200 -20.22 -1.92 1.12
N ASN A 201 -20.29 -3.07 1.80
CA ASN A 201 -19.10 -3.79 2.26
C ASN A 201 -18.21 -4.27 1.11
N ASN A 202 -18.78 -4.77 0.02
CA ASN A 202 -18.01 -5.20 -1.15
C ASN A 202 -17.25 -4.01 -1.76
N PHE A 203 -17.92 -2.87 -1.93
CA PHE A 203 -17.29 -1.67 -2.45
C PHE A 203 -16.22 -1.12 -1.51
N LEU A 204 -16.48 -1.07 -0.20
CA LEU A 204 -15.50 -0.65 0.81
C LEU A 204 -14.28 -1.56 0.84
N SER A 205 -14.49 -2.88 0.75
CA SER A 205 -13.40 -3.85 0.68
C SER A 205 -12.51 -3.60 -0.53
N PHE A 206 -13.13 -3.32 -1.69
CA PHE A 206 -12.41 -2.94 -2.89
C PHE A 206 -11.60 -1.65 -2.69
N VAL A 207 -12.23 -0.58 -2.17
CA VAL A 207 -11.57 0.72 -1.98
C VAL A 207 -10.38 0.60 -1.03
N ILE A 208 -10.55 -0.05 0.12
CA ILE A 208 -9.48 -0.24 1.11
C ILE A 208 -8.35 -1.06 0.50
N TYR A 209 -8.66 -2.12 -0.24
CA TYR A 209 -7.64 -2.93 -0.92
C TYR A 209 -6.86 -2.12 -1.96
N ALA A 210 -7.56 -1.36 -2.81
CA ALA A 210 -6.94 -0.51 -3.82
C ALA A 210 -6.07 0.60 -3.21
N GLN A 211 -6.58 1.26 -2.17
CA GLN A 211 -5.86 2.30 -1.43
C GLN A 211 -4.61 1.74 -0.74
N THR A 212 -4.72 0.58 -0.10
CA THR A 212 -3.57 -0.09 0.54
C THR A 212 -2.48 -0.42 -0.48
N ILE A 213 -2.85 -0.93 -1.66
CA ILE A 213 -1.89 -1.20 -2.74
C ILE A 213 -1.22 0.09 -3.21
N ILE A 214 -2.00 1.12 -3.53
CA ILE A 214 -1.46 2.39 -4.03
C ILE A 214 -0.54 3.03 -3.01
N TYR A 215 -0.95 3.06 -1.73
CA TYR A 215 -0.15 3.55 -0.62
C TYR A 215 1.23 2.87 -0.58
N TYR A 216 1.29 1.53 -0.60
CA TYR A 216 2.58 0.83 -0.53
C TYR A 216 3.41 0.99 -1.80
N LEU A 217 2.79 1.08 -2.98
CA LEU A 217 3.50 1.39 -4.22
C LEU A 217 4.19 2.76 -4.13
N ILE A 218 3.46 3.79 -3.65
CA ILE A 218 4.00 5.14 -3.46
C ILE A 218 5.11 5.11 -2.41
N LEU A 219 4.87 4.48 -1.25
CA LEU A 219 5.84 4.41 -0.16
C LEU A 219 7.16 3.75 -0.59
N ILE A 220 7.08 2.63 -1.33
CA ILE A 220 8.27 1.97 -1.88
C ILE A 220 8.97 2.90 -2.87
N TYR A 221 8.23 3.47 -3.83
CA TYR A 221 8.78 4.40 -4.82
C TYR A 221 9.53 5.57 -4.16
N GLU A 222 8.87 6.28 -3.26
CA GLU A 222 9.44 7.43 -2.55
C GLU A 222 10.64 7.04 -1.71
N THR A 223 10.56 5.94 -0.95
CA THR A 223 11.66 5.47 -0.10
C THR A 223 12.90 5.14 -0.92
N LEU A 224 12.73 4.44 -2.05
CA LEU A 224 13.84 4.05 -2.90
C LEU A 224 14.44 5.24 -3.62
N GLU A 225 13.62 6.14 -4.17
CA GLU A 225 14.08 7.35 -4.86
C GLU A 225 14.81 8.28 -3.88
N PHE A 226 14.24 8.51 -2.70
CA PHE A 226 14.84 9.35 -1.66
C PHE A 226 16.20 8.82 -1.21
N ASN A 227 16.32 7.50 -1.01
CA ASN A 227 17.61 6.88 -0.66
C ASN A 227 18.68 7.04 -1.76
N GLU A 228 18.31 7.12 -3.04
CA GLU A 228 19.26 7.43 -4.11
C GLU A 228 19.65 8.92 -4.10
N LEU A 229 18.68 9.82 -3.88
CA LEU A 229 18.92 11.27 -3.77
C LEU A 229 19.84 11.60 -2.58
N GLN A 230 19.66 10.94 -1.43
CA GLN A 230 20.52 11.15 -0.27
C GLN A 230 21.99 10.79 -0.54
N LYS A 231 22.26 9.80 -1.40
CA LYS A 231 23.64 9.40 -1.74
C LYS A 231 24.42 10.51 -2.45
N ILE A 232 23.70 11.43 -3.09
CA ILE A 232 24.28 12.60 -3.76
C ILE A 232 24.09 13.90 -2.98
N GLY A 233 23.60 13.82 -1.73
CA GLY A 233 23.44 14.96 -0.83
C GLY A 233 22.16 15.77 -1.05
N ILE A 234 21.14 15.21 -1.70
CA ILE A 234 19.82 15.84 -1.85
C ILE A 234 18.86 15.27 -0.79
N GLU A 235 18.34 16.15 0.07
CA GLU A 235 17.37 15.84 1.12
C GLU A 235 15.97 16.34 0.71
N ASP A 236 15.33 15.62 -0.20
CA ASP A 236 14.05 15.99 -0.83
C ASP A 236 12.82 15.54 -0.01
N TYR A 237 12.76 15.87 1.29
CA TYR A 237 11.65 15.45 2.16
C TYR A 237 10.29 16.02 1.72
N GLU A 238 10.27 17.27 1.25
CA GLU A 238 9.04 17.98 0.89
C GLU A 238 8.29 17.33 -0.28
N ASN A 239 8.99 16.69 -1.21
CA ASN A 239 8.38 15.98 -2.36
C ASN A 239 8.34 14.46 -2.15
N LYS A 240 8.50 14.00 -0.90
CA LYS A 240 8.48 12.60 -0.48
C LYS A 240 7.56 12.46 0.74
N LEU A 241 6.30 12.81 0.55
CA LEU A 241 5.33 12.98 1.62
C LEU A 241 5.13 11.68 2.41
N TYR A 242 4.89 10.56 1.73
CA TYR A 242 4.60 9.27 2.36
C TYR A 242 5.81 8.73 3.10
N TYR A 243 7.00 8.86 2.50
CA TYR A 243 8.24 8.54 3.19
C TYR A 243 8.41 9.41 4.45
N SER A 244 8.18 10.71 4.35
CA SER A 244 8.38 11.64 5.46
C SER A 244 7.40 11.40 6.60
N GLU A 245 6.09 11.36 6.31
CA GLU A 245 5.04 11.06 7.28
C GLU A 245 5.25 9.72 7.97
N ARG A 246 5.67 8.70 7.21
CA ARG A 246 5.99 7.38 7.75
C ARG A 246 7.14 7.44 8.75
N ASN A 247 8.22 8.15 8.44
CA ASN A 247 9.34 8.29 9.38
C ASN A 247 8.93 9.09 10.62
N ASP A 248 8.13 10.15 10.48
CA ASP A 248 7.62 10.93 11.61
C ASP A 248 6.75 10.07 12.54
N GLN A 249 5.84 9.27 11.98
CA GLN A 249 5.02 8.33 12.73
C GLN A 249 5.89 7.32 13.50
N VAL A 250 6.86 6.70 12.83
CA VAL A 250 7.79 5.74 13.43
C VAL A 250 8.61 6.36 14.56
N GLU A 251 9.08 7.59 14.40
CA GLU A 251 9.84 8.30 15.44
C GLU A 251 8.96 8.64 16.64
N ILE A 252 7.71 9.08 16.42
CA ILE A 252 6.73 9.30 17.51
C ILE A 252 6.54 8.00 18.30
N ILE A 253 6.27 6.88 17.64
CA ILE A 253 6.07 5.57 18.29
C ILE A 253 7.31 5.18 19.12
N LYS A 254 8.52 5.34 18.56
CA LYS A 254 9.78 5.07 19.29
C LYS A 254 9.96 5.95 20.52
N THR A 255 9.44 7.18 20.52
CA THR A 255 9.50 8.04 21.71
C THR A 255 8.51 7.60 22.80
N ILE A 256 7.38 7.01 22.42
CA ILE A 256 6.33 6.53 23.34
C ILE A 256 6.70 5.18 23.97
N ILE A 257 7.29 4.25 23.20
CA ILE A 257 7.63 2.88 23.63
C ILE A 257 8.93 2.82 24.49
N LYS A 258 9.47 3.97 24.95
CA LYS A 258 10.67 4.04 25.80
C LYS A 258 10.48 3.54 27.23
#